data_AF-A0A9R1DGN9-F1
#
_entry.id   AF-A0A9R1DGN9-F1
#
_cell.length_a   1.000
_cell.length_b   1.000
_cell.length_c   1.000
_cell.angle_alpha   90.00
_cell.angle_beta   90.00
_cell.angle_gamma   90.00
#
_symmetry.space_group_name_H-M   'P 1'
#
loop_
_entity.id
_entity.type
_entity.pdbx_description
1 polymer ?
#
loop_
_entity_poly.entity_id
_entity_poly.type
_entity_poly.pdbx_seq_one_letter_code
_entity_poly.pdbx_strand_id
1 'polypeptide(L)'
;MLLLSLARAAPLVRAASTTATLAAALKMGDALRSHRRRFTEEDVAAYAGVSGDRNPVHLDDAFARGTGGFQRGRVVHGMLVASLFPALIASSSPPSASWTMRRLSPSMARPWLFCRHCSSARRQSS
;
A
#
# COMPACT_ATOMS: atom_id res chain seq x y z
N MET A 1 -33.14 -60.39 -15.62
CA MET A 1 -31.95 -59.78 -15.00
C MET A 1 -31.23 -58.93 -16.05
N LEU A 2 -31.49 -57.62 -16.10
CA LEU A 2 -30.61 -56.67 -16.77
C LEU A 2 -30.72 -55.32 -16.05
N LEU A 3 -29.68 -55.00 -15.30
CA LEU A 3 -29.43 -53.71 -14.66
C LEU A 3 -29.24 -52.64 -15.74
N LEU A 4 -29.90 -51.48 -15.62
CA LEU A 4 -29.35 -50.23 -16.13
C LEU A 4 -29.77 -49.07 -15.21
N SER A 5 -28.85 -48.80 -14.28
CA SER A 5 -28.72 -47.54 -13.55
C SER A 5 -28.49 -46.40 -14.54
N LEU A 6 -29.38 -45.41 -14.56
CA LEU A 6 -29.16 -44.14 -15.23
C LEU A 6 -29.01 -43.06 -14.16
N ALA A 7 -27.77 -42.91 -13.69
CA ALA A 7 -27.35 -41.74 -12.94
C ALA A 7 -27.54 -40.50 -13.82
N ARG A 8 -28.42 -39.60 -13.39
CA ARG A 8 -28.66 -38.31 -14.03
C ARG A 8 -27.47 -37.41 -13.73
N ALA A 9 -26.60 -37.19 -14.71
CA ALA A 9 -25.47 -36.27 -14.62
C ALA A 9 -26.00 -34.85 -14.36
N ALA A 10 -25.64 -34.26 -13.22
CA ALA A 10 -25.84 -32.84 -12.95
C ALA A 10 -25.00 -32.02 -13.95
N PRO A 11 -25.50 -30.90 -14.49
CA PRO A 11 -24.69 -30.06 -15.33
C PRO A 11 -23.60 -29.46 -14.45
N LEU A 12 -22.34 -29.78 -14.76
CA LEU A 12 -21.20 -29.01 -14.29
C LEU A 12 -21.41 -27.58 -14.77
N VAL A 13 -21.91 -26.71 -13.89
CA VAL A 13 -21.87 -25.27 -14.07
C VAL A 13 -20.40 -24.93 -14.21
N ARG A 14 -19.97 -24.72 -15.46
CA ARG A 14 -18.64 -24.23 -15.79
C ARG A 14 -18.55 -22.83 -15.20
N ALA A 15 -17.97 -22.73 -14.01
CA ALA A 15 -17.56 -21.46 -13.42
C ALA A 15 -16.52 -20.85 -14.37
N ALA A 16 -16.99 -20.01 -15.29
CA ALA A 16 -16.13 -19.15 -16.07
C ALA A 16 -15.56 -18.12 -15.08
N SER A 17 -14.33 -18.36 -14.63
CA SER A 17 -13.56 -17.39 -13.84
C SER A 17 -13.34 -16.12 -14.67
N THR A 18 -14.18 -15.11 -14.46
CA THR A 18 -14.04 -13.77 -15.03
C THR A 18 -12.98 -12.95 -14.28
N THR A 19 -11.83 -13.54 -13.94
CA THR A 19 -10.72 -12.88 -13.25
C THR A 19 -9.47 -12.87 -14.12
N ALA A 20 -9.59 -12.25 -15.28
CA ALA A 20 -8.43 -11.89 -16.08
C ALA A 20 -8.69 -10.61 -16.86
N THR A 21 -9.08 -9.53 -16.16
CA THR A 21 -8.60 -8.22 -16.60
C THR A 21 -7.08 -8.32 -16.49
N LEU A 22 -6.40 -8.35 -17.64
CA LEU A 22 -4.95 -8.39 -17.75
C LEU A 22 -4.34 -7.43 -16.72
N ALA A 23 -3.77 -7.97 -15.65
CA ALA A 23 -2.82 -7.22 -14.84
C ALA A 23 -1.68 -6.89 -15.80
N ALA A 24 -1.60 -5.63 -16.24
CA ALA A 24 -0.44 -5.16 -16.96
C ALA A 24 0.78 -5.53 -16.10
N ALA A 25 1.68 -6.33 -16.67
CA ALA A 25 2.87 -6.77 -15.97
C ALA A 25 3.70 -5.52 -15.65
N LEU A 26 3.64 -5.08 -14.39
CA LEU A 26 4.48 -3.99 -13.89
C LEU A 26 5.95 -4.38 -14.10
N LYS A 27 6.78 -3.47 -14.58
CA LYS A 27 8.21 -3.69 -14.77
C LYS A 27 9.00 -2.90 -13.73
N MET A 28 10.22 -3.34 -13.45
CA MET A 28 11.14 -2.51 -12.66
C MET A 28 11.36 -1.19 -13.38
N GLY A 29 11.19 -0.09 -12.64
CA GLY A 29 11.22 1.27 -13.20
C GLY A 29 9.84 1.88 -13.42
N ASP A 30 8.76 1.10 -13.37
CA ASP A 30 7.40 1.65 -13.43
C ASP A 30 7.12 2.49 -12.18
N ALA A 31 6.66 3.73 -12.42
CA ALA A 31 6.26 4.63 -11.36
C ALA A 31 4.75 4.55 -11.15
N LEU A 32 4.34 4.38 -9.89
CA LEU A 32 2.95 4.55 -9.50
C LEU A 32 2.54 6.02 -9.68
N ARG A 33 1.26 6.27 -9.99
CA ARG A 33 0.75 7.64 -10.11
C ARG A 33 0.94 8.40 -8.81
N SER A 34 1.29 9.68 -8.93
CA SER A 34 1.42 10.57 -7.77
C SER A 34 0.05 10.74 -7.10
N HIS A 35 0.00 10.49 -5.80
CA HIS A 35 -1.18 10.73 -4.98
C HIS A 35 -0.91 11.91 -4.05
N ARG A 36 -1.81 12.90 -4.05
CA ARG A 36 -1.72 14.07 -3.16
C ARG A 36 -2.89 14.03 -2.18
N ARG A 37 -2.58 13.89 -0.90
CA ARG A 37 -3.55 14.01 0.20
C ARG A 37 -3.16 15.20 1.06
N ARG A 38 -4.12 16.06 1.39
CA ARG A 38 -3.95 17.10 2.41
C ARG A 38 -4.48 16.54 3.73
N PHE A 39 -3.69 16.65 4.79
CA PHE A 39 -4.13 16.32 6.13
C PHE A 39 -4.78 17.53 6.77
N THR A 40 -5.86 17.27 7.49
CA THR A 40 -6.61 18.25 8.28
C THR A 40 -6.31 18.08 9.76
N GLU A 41 -6.75 19.03 10.57
CA GLU A 41 -6.56 18.96 12.03
C GLU A 41 -7.38 17.83 12.64
N GLU A 42 -8.54 17.55 12.05
CA GLU A 42 -9.42 16.44 12.39
C GLU A 42 -8.74 15.09 12.15
N ASP A 43 -8.00 14.93 11.05
CA ASP A 43 -7.23 13.71 10.77
C ASP A 43 -6.18 13.45 11.86
N VAL A 44 -5.48 14.51 12.29
CA VAL A 44 -4.42 14.45 13.31
C VAL A 44 -5.03 14.11 14.67
N ALA A 45 -6.13 14.76 15.03
CA ALA A 45 -6.84 14.50 16.29
C ALA A 45 -7.43 13.07 16.32
N ALA A 46 -8.04 12.63 15.22
CA ALA A 46 -8.58 11.27 15.09
C ALA A 46 -7.47 10.22 15.23
N TYR A 47 -6.32 10.43 14.56
CA TYR A 47 -5.18 9.53 14.68
C TYR A 47 -4.61 9.50 16.10
N ALA A 48 -4.48 10.64 16.77
CA ALA A 48 -4.07 10.70 18.17
C ALA A 48 -5.04 9.94 19.10
N GLY A 49 -6.34 9.98 18.80
CA GLY A 49 -7.37 9.22 19.51
C GLY A 49 -7.20 7.70 19.37
N VAL A 50 -6.95 7.20 18.16
CA VAL A 50 -6.82 5.76 17.89
C VAL A 50 -5.46 5.21 18.29
N SER A 51 -4.38 5.93 17.98
CA SER A 51 -3.01 5.49 18.24
C SER A 51 -2.57 5.70 19.69
N GLY A 52 -3.22 6.61 20.42
CA GLY A 52 -2.78 7.07 21.74
C GLY A 52 -1.60 8.04 21.69
N ASP A 53 -1.04 8.35 20.51
CA ASP A 53 0.04 9.32 20.35
C ASP A 53 -0.49 10.75 20.49
N ARG A 54 -0.45 11.24 21.74
CA ARG A 54 -0.86 12.59 22.14
C ARG A 54 0.33 13.53 22.36
N ASN A 55 1.45 13.31 21.65
CA ASN A 55 2.58 14.23 21.75
C ASN A 55 2.13 15.67 21.40
N PRO A 56 2.37 16.67 22.28
CA PRO A 56 1.92 18.05 22.07
C PRO A 56 2.45 18.69 20.78
N VAL A 57 3.55 18.19 20.20
CA VAL A 57 4.04 18.63 18.88
C VAL A 57 3.00 18.47 17.75
N HIS A 58 2.03 17.56 17.92
CA HIS A 58 0.98 17.29 16.96
C HIS A 58 -0.32 18.06 17.26
N LEU A 59 -0.56 18.46 18.50
CA LEU A 59 -1.86 18.96 18.97
C LEU A 59 -1.84 20.43 19.41
N ASP A 60 -0.70 20.89 19.95
CA ASP A 60 -0.51 22.24 20.49
C ASP A 60 0.41 23.06 19.58
N ASP A 61 -0.13 24.15 19.02
CA ASP A 61 0.61 25.02 18.10
C ASP A 61 1.66 25.87 18.81
N ALA A 62 1.41 26.29 20.06
CA ALA A 62 2.38 27.05 20.84
C ALA A 62 3.57 26.17 21.24
N PHE A 63 3.29 24.94 21.68
CA PHE A 63 4.32 23.96 21.98
C PHE A 63 5.15 23.61 20.73
N ALA A 64 4.49 23.36 19.60
CA ALA A 64 5.17 23.05 18.34
C ALA A 64 6.10 24.19 17.91
N ARG A 65 5.63 25.45 17.91
CA ARG A 65 6.47 26.61 17.55
C ARG A 65 7.63 26.84 18.51
N GLY A 66 7.45 26.54 19.78
CA GLY A 66 8.49 26.62 20.81
C GLY A 66 9.56 25.52 20.68
N THR A 67 9.23 24.42 20.00
CA THR A 67 10.16 23.31 19.79
C THR A 67 11.06 23.63 18.59
N GLY A 68 12.37 23.72 18.83
CA GLY A 68 13.36 24.05 17.79
C GLY A 68 13.21 23.15 16.56
N GLY A 69 12.95 23.76 15.40
CA GLY A 69 12.73 23.06 14.12
C GLY A 69 11.29 23.06 13.61
N PHE A 70 10.29 23.36 14.45
CA PHE A 70 8.86 23.37 14.07
C PHE A 70 8.22 24.77 14.14
N GLN A 71 8.96 25.78 13.69
CA GLN A 71 8.51 27.19 13.67
C GLN A 71 7.27 27.44 12.79
N ARG A 72 6.93 26.49 11.93
CA ARG A 72 5.76 26.55 11.05
C ARG A 72 4.47 26.05 11.71
N GLY A 73 4.51 25.67 12.98
CA GLY A 73 3.36 25.17 13.73
C GLY A 73 3.34 23.65 13.84
N ARG A 74 2.17 23.11 14.19
CA ARG A 74 1.95 21.68 14.44
C ARG A 74 2.41 20.79 13.28
N VAL A 75 2.96 19.64 13.63
CA VAL A 75 3.44 18.64 12.66
C VAL A 75 2.46 17.47 12.63
N VAL A 76 2.26 16.84 11.47
CA VAL A 76 1.44 15.62 11.34
C VAL A 76 2.21 14.42 11.86
N HIS A 77 1.55 13.45 12.51
CA HIS A 77 2.19 12.19 12.94
C HIS A 77 2.87 11.49 11.76
N GLY A 78 4.15 11.17 11.88
CA GLY A 78 4.89 10.47 10.81
C GLY A 78 4.26 9.12 10.46
N MET A 79 3.72 8.43 11.46
CA MET A 79 3.03 7.14 11.28
C MET A 79 1.65 7.27 10.63
N LEU A 80 0.96 8.40 10.80
CA LEU A 80 -0.27 8.70 10.07
C LEU A 80 0.01 8.88 8.57
N VAL A 81 1.14 9.49 8.22
CA VAL A 81 1.57 9.57 6.81
C VAL A 81 1.99 8.19 6.30
N ALA A 82 2.73 7.43 7.10
CA ALA A 82 3.22 6.12 6.72
C ALA A 82 2.11 5.08 6.50
N SER A 83 1.00 5.18 7.23
CA SER A 83 -0.13 4.25 7.13
C SER A 83 -0.86 4.31 5.77
N LEU A 84 -0.64 5.37 4.98
CA LEU A 84 -1.17 5.47 3.62
C LEU A 84 -0.39 4.62 2.61
N PHE A 85 0.88 4.30 2.86
CA PHE A 85 1.70 3.56 1.89
C PHE A 85 1.10 2.20 1.51
N PRO A 86 0.68 1.34 2.46
CA PRO A 86 0.08 0.06 2.13
C PRO A 86 -1.19 0.21 1.27
N ALA A 87 -2.05 1.18 1.57
CA ALA A 87 -3.28 1.42 0.82
C ALA A 87 -2.98 1.87 -0.63
N LEU A 88 -2.04 2.79 -0.81
CA LEU A 88 -1.63 3.28 -2.13
C LEU A 88 -1.01 2.17 -2.98
N ILE A 89 -0.14 1.37 -2.38
CA ILE A 89 0.48 0.22 -3.05
C ILE A 89 -0.59 -0.83 -3.41
N ALA A 90 -1.43 -1.24 -2.45
CA ALA A 90 -2.43 -2.27 -2.68
C ALA A 90 -3.45 -1.87 -3.76
N SER A 91 -3.81 -0.58 -3.84
CA SER A 91 -4.75 -0.07 -4.86
C SER A 91 -4.20 -0.12 -6.30
N SER A 92 -2.88 -0.22 -6.47
CA SER A 92 -2.20 -0.08 -7.76
C SER A 92 -1.30 -1.26 -8.11
N SER A 93 -1.20 -2.24 -7.21
CA SER A 93 -0.36 -3.42 -7.33
C SER A 93 -1.21 -4.67 -7.60
N PRO A 94 -0.73 -5.62 -8.41
CA PRO A 94 -1.37 -6.91 -8.50
C PRO A 94 -1.39 -7.60 -7.12
N PRO A 95 -2.40 -8.43 -6.82
CA PRO A 95 -2.57 -9.08 -5.51
C PRO A 95 -1.43 -10.04 -5.16
N SER A 96 -0.62 -10.48 -6.13
CA SER A 96 0.53 -11.35 -5.94
C SER A 96 1.85 -10.61 -5.67
N ALA A 97 1.88 -9.28 -5.78
CA ALA A 97 3.11 -8.53 -5.60
C ALA A 97 3.41 -8.28 -4.11
N SER A 98 4.65 -8.60 -3.72
CA SER A 98 5.16 -8.36 -2.37
C SER A 98 6.09 -7.15 -2.34
N TRP A 99 5.87 -6.27 -1.37
CA TRP A 99 6.60 -5.01 -1.22
C TRP A 99 7.42 -5.03 0.05
N THR A 100 8.65 -4.53 -0.03
CA THR A 100 9.54 -4.43 1.13
C THR A 100 10.13 -3.03 1.19
N MET A 101 9.93 -2.35 2.32
CA MET A 101 10.63 -1.10 2.58
C MET A 101 12.08 -1.41 2.97
N ARG A 102 13.03 -0.86 2.21
CA ARG A 102 14.47 -1.00 2.48
C ARG A 102 15.09 0.38 2.48
N ARG A 103 15.87 0.70 3.52
CA ARG A 103 16.75 1.87 3.52
C ARG A 103 17.90 1.58 2.55
N LEU A 104 17.91 2.27 1.41
CA LEU A 104 18.90 2.03 0.35
C LEU A 104 20.25 2.71 0.63
N SER A 105 20.27 3.87 1.30
CA SER A 105 21.51 4.55 1.75
C SER A 105 21.19 5.65 2.77
N PRO A 106 22.10 5.96 3.74
CA PRO A 106 21.99 7.14 4.61
C PRO A 106 22.06 8.49 3.85
N SER A 107 22.69 8.53 2.68
CA SER A 107 22.92 9.75 1.90
C SER A 107 21.81 10.07 0.88
N MET A 108 20.83 9.18 0.70
CA MET A 108 19.84 9.29 -0.37
C MET A 108 18.60 10.04 0.13
N ALA A 109 18.41 11.27 -0.34
CA ALA A 109 17.39 12.22 0.13
C ALA A 109 15.93 11.87 -0.20
N ARG A 110 15.64 10.69 -0.77
CA ARG A 110 14.27 10.28 -1.17
C ARG A 110 14.01 8.82 -0.82
N PRO A 111 12.94 8.49 -0.06
CA PRO A 111 12.59 7.11 0.21
C PRO A 111 12.02 6.45 -1.07
N TRP A 112 12.53 5.27 -1.40
CA TRP A 112 12.03 4.41 -2.47
C TRP A 112 11.50 3.10 -1.89
N LEU A 113 10.30 2.71 -2.30
CA LEU A 113 9.71 1.41 -2.01
C LEU A 113 10.12 0.44 -3.12
N PHE A 114 10.60 -0.75 -2.76
CA PHE A 114 11.02 -1.76 -3.73
C PHE A 114 10.02 -2.92 -3.76
N CYS A 115 9.55 -3.28 -4.96
CA CYS A 115 8.77 -4.51 -5.18
C CYS A 115 9.75 -5.68 -5.25
N ARG A 116 9.69 -6.58 -4.27
CA ARG A 116 10.66 -7.67 -4.15
C ARG A 116 10.31 -8.88 -5.01
N HIS A 117 9.09 -8.90 -5.55
CA HIS A 117 8.59 -9.98 -6.40
C HIS A 117 7.60 -9.43 -7.42
N CYS A 118 8.10 -8.68 -8.41
CA CYS A 118 7.43 -8.70 -9.71
C CYS A 118 7.88 -9.99 -10.39
N SER A 119 6.98 -10.95 -10.52
CA SER A 119 7.23 -12.31 -11.01
C SER A 119 8.25 -12.33 -12.16
N SER A 120 9.33 -13.07 -11.93
CA SER A 120 10.43 -13.36 -12.83
C SER A 120 9.97 -13.64 -14.26
N ALA A 121 10.14 -12.68 -15.17
CA ALA A 121 9.94 -12.88 -16.60
C ALA A 121 11.03 -12.19 -17.44
N ARG A 122 12.30 -12.39 -17.07
CA ARG A 122 13.44 -12.50 -18.02
C ARG A 122 14.73 -12.90 -17.29
N ARG A 123 15.07 -14.20 -17.33
CA ARG A 123 16.47 -14.59 -17.58
C ARG A 123 16.71 -14.32 -19.06
N GLN A 124 17.58 -13.38 -19.40
CA GLN A 124 18.32 -13.35 -20.67
C GLN A 124 19.71 -12.85 -20.25
N SER A 125 20.66 -13.74 -19.96
CA SER A 125 21.60 -14.38 -20.90
C SER A 125 22.32 -13.36 -21.79
N SER A 126 23.50 -12.93 -21.35
CA SER A 126 24.74 -12.79 -22.14
C SER A 126 25.90 -12.76 -21.16
#